data_AF-A0A661Z2B1-F1
#
_entry.id   AF-A0A661Z2B1-F1
#
_cell.length_a   1.000
_cell.length_b   1.000
_cell.length_c   1.000
_cell.angle_alpha   90.00
_cell.angle_beta   90.00
_cell.angle_gamma   90.00
#
_symmetry.space_group_name_H-M   'P 1'
#
loop_
_entity.id
_entity.type
_entity.pdbx_description
1 polymer ?
#
loop_
_entity_poly.entity_id
_entity_poly.type
_entity_poly.pdbx_seq_one_letter_code
_entity_poly.pdbx_strand_id
1 'polypeptide(L)'
;YISDIREQNIIPPDFRKWFQTEILPKAYAAGVKRSAIIFNGNIFKKYYLNNIMNSVKKFGAPIKFFNTIEEAHKWLETFDK
;
A
#
# COMPACT_ATOMS: atom_id res chain seq x y z
N TYR A 1 6.36 -4.35 -5.00
CA TYR A 1 5.98 -5.00 -3.73
C TYR A 1 4.49 -5.28 -3.73
N ILE A 2 4.03 -6.38 -3.15
CA ILE A 2 2.60 -6.68 -2.97
C ILE A 2 2.29 -6.72 -1.47
N SER A 3 1.26 -5.98 -1.05
CA SER A 3 0.73 -6.03 0.31
C SER A 3 -0.69 -6.58 0.26
N ASP A 4 -0.89 -7.81 0.74
CA ASP A 4 -2.24 -8.36 0.90
C ASP A 4 -2.78 -8.00 2.29
N ILE A 5 -3.87 -7.24 2.32
CA ILE A 5 -4.51 -6.76 3.55
C ILE A 5 -5.96 -7.26 3.68
N ARG A 6 -6.36 -8.27 2.92
CA ARG A 6 -7.73 -8.82 2.95
C ARG A 6 -8.14 -9.32 4.33
N GLU A 7 -7.20 -9.93 5.04
CA GLU A 7 -7.38 -10.44 6.42
C GLU A 7 -6.81 -9.50 7.50
N GLN A 8 -6.39 -8.29 7.12
CA GLN A 8 -5.88 -7.31 8.08
C GLN A 8 -7.02 -6.73 8.93
N ASN A 9 -6.85 -6.83 10.25
CA ASN A 9 -7.72 -6.19 11.25
C ASN A 9 -7.54 -4.67 11.32
N ILE A 10 -8.36 -4.01 12.13
CA ILE A 10 -8.26 -2.57 12.36
C ILE A 10 -6.86 -2.24 12.92
N ILE A 11 -6.14 -1.35 12.23
CA ILE A 11 -4.83 -0.87 12.64
C ILE A 11 -5.00 0.34 13.57
N PRO A 12 -4.48 0.31 14.81
CA PRO A 12 -4.54 1.44 15.73
C PRO A 12 -3.80 2.69 15.20
N PRO A 13 -4.17 3.90 15.66
CA PRO A 13 -3.56 5.14 15.19
C PRO A 13 -2.03 5.19 15.33
N ASP A 14 -1.48 4.68 16.43
CA ASP A 14 -0.03 4.72 16.68
C ASP A 14 0.77 3.87 15.69
N PHE A 15 0.27 2.68 15.36
CA PHE A 15 0.88 1.83 14.33
C PHE A 15 0.80 2.47 12.95
N ARG A 16 -0.30 3.20 12.65
CA ARG A 16 -0.40 3.96 11.41
C ARG A 16 0.64 5.07 11.36
N LYS A 17 0.80 5.83 12.45
CA LYS A 17 1.80 6.91 12.54
C LYS A 17 3.20 6.35 12.36
N TRP A 18 3.54 5.29 13.08
CA TRP A 18 4.82 4.59 12.96
C TRP A 18 5.07 4.11 11.53
N PHE A 19 4.08 3.49 10.88
CA PHE A 19 4.22 3.05 9.49
C PHE A 19 4.52 4.23 8.56
N GLN A 20 3.83 5.36 8.75
CA GLN A 20 3.99 6.56 7.92
C GLN A 20 5.33 7.27 8.12
N THR A 21 5.80 7.36 9.37
CA THR A 21 7.00 8.15 9.71
C THR A 21 8.28 7.35 9.71
N GLU A 22 8.22 6.03 9.94
CA GLU A 22 9.41 5.17 10.05
C GLU A 22 9.51 4.19 8.88
N ILE A 23 8.45 3.42 8.63
CA ILE A 23 8.53 2.28 7.71
C ILE A 23 8.51 2.73 6.26
N LEU A 24 7.59 3.62 5.87
CA LEU A 24 7.51 4.10 4.50
C LEU A 24 8.83 4.74 4.03
N PRO A 25 9.44 5.70 4.75
CA PRO A 25 10.73 6.27 4.33
C PRO A 25 11.82 5.22 4.14
N LYS A 26 11.94 4.26 5.08
CA LYS A 26 12.95 3.20 5.01
C LYS A 26 12.70 2.25 3.84
N ALA A 27 11.45 1.87 3.58
CA ALA A 27 11.09 1.02 2.46
C ALA A 27 11.44 1.69 1.12
N TYR A 28 11.17 2.99 0.97
CA TYR A 28 11.54 3.73 -0.23
C TYR A 28 13.05 3.89 -0.39
N ALA A 29 13.77 4.21 0.69
CA ALA A 29 15.23 4.26 0.68
C ALA A 29 15.87 2.90 0.34
N ALA A 30 15.22 1.80 0.71
CA ALA A 30 15.63 0.43 0.37
C ALA A 30 15.26 0.01 -1.06
N GLY A 31 14.68 0.89 -1.88
CA GLY A 31 14.43 0.64 -3.29
C GLY A 31 13.04 0.09 -3.62
N VAL A 32 12.05 0.19 -2.72
CA VAL A 32 10.65 -0.07 -3.09
C VAL A 32 10.20 1.01 -4.07
N LYS A 33 10.11 0.67 -5.35
CA LYS A 33 9.75 1.63 -6.42
C LYS A 33 8.25 1.71 -6.70
N ARG A 34 7.49 0.67 -6.33
CA ARG A 34 6.06 0.50 -6.65
C ARG A 34 5.41 -0.53 -5.73
N SER A 35 4.16 -0.28 -5.34
CA SER A 35 3.42 -1.17 -4.44
C SER A 35 1.98 -1.41 -4.87
N ALA A 36 1.59 -2.68 -4.94
CA ALA A 36 0.21 -3.09 -5.14
C ALA A 36 -0.40 -3.51 -3.80
N ILE A 37 -1.64 -3.08 -3.52
CA ILE A 37 -2.32 -3.37 -2.26
C ILE A 37 -3.62 -4.13 -2.58
N ILE A 38 -3.76 -5.33 -2.04
CA ILE A 38 -4.95 -6.17 -2.25
C ILE A 38 -5.89 -6.01 -1.07
N PHE A 39 -7.13 -5.63 -1.33
CA PHE A 39 -8.14 -5.36 -0.30
C PHE A 39 -9.52 -5.87 -0.73
N ASN A 40 -10.35 -6.28 0.23
CA ASN A 40 -11.67 -6.87 -0.01
C ASN A 40 -12.83 -5.85 0.17
N GLY A 41 -12.61 -4.57 -0.14
CA GLY A 41 -13.71 -3.60 -0.22
C GLY A 41 -14.34 -3.12 1.10
N ASN A 42 -13.85 -3.54 2.27
CA ASN A 42 -14.40 -3.08 3.55
C ASN A 42 -14.31 -1.54 3.69
N ILE A 43 -15.45 -0.89 3.98
CA ILE A 43 -15.59 0.59 4.12
C ILE A 43 -14.58 1.17 5.13
N PHE A 44 -14.30 0.48 6.24
CA PHE A 44 -13.30 0.92 7.22
C PHE A 44 -11.89 0.93 6.64
N LYS A 45 -11.59 -0.04 5.76
CA LYS A 45 -10.31 -0.09 5.04
C LYS A 45 -10.24 1.05 4.03
N LYS A 46 -11.32 1.42 3.34
CA LYS A 46 -11.31 2.53 2.37
C LYS A 46 -10.84 3.87 2.99
N TYR A 47 -11.30 4.21 4.19
CA TYR A 47 -10.85 5.42 4.89
C TYR A 47 -9.38 5.34 5.33
N TYR A 48 -8.94 4.20 5.86
CA TYR A 48 -7.53 3.95 6.17
C TYR A 48 -6.65 4.08 4.93
N LEU A 49 -7.07 3.48 3.83
CA LEU A 49 -6.35 3.44 2.57
C LEU A 49 -6.20 4.82 1.94
N ASN A 50 -7.22 5.68 2.02
CA ASN A 50 -7.12 7.06 1.55
C ASN A 50 -6.06 7.86 2.34
N ASN A 51 -6.00 7.68 3.66
CA ASN A 51 -5.00 8.34 4.50
C ASN A 51 -3.58 7.84 4.23
N ILE A 52 -3.40 6.53 4.04
CA ILE A 52 -2.11 5.98 3.61
C ILE A 52 -1.75 6.59 2.26
N MET A 53 -2.66 6.58 1.29
CA MET A 53 -2.43 7.06 -0.09
C MET A 53 -1.89 8.49 -0.10
N ASN A 54 -2.44 9.38 0.72
CA ASN A 54 -1.93 10.75 0.85
C ASN A 54 -0.51 10.81 1.44
N SER A 55 -0.17 9.90 2.34
CA SER A 55 1.17 9.80 2.93
C SER A 55 2.18 9.23 1.94
N VAL A 56 1.80 8.19 1.18
CA VAL A 56 2.69 7.57 0.21
C VAL A 56 2.91 8.40 -1.05
N LYS A 57 1.94 9.24 -1.46
CA LYS A 57 2.10 10.17 -2.60
C LYS A 57 3.36 11.02 -2.51
N LYS A 58 3.77 11.39 -1.29
CA LYS A 58 4.98 12.20 -1.03
C LYS A 58 6.27 11.54 -1.49
N PHE A 59 6.29 10.22 -1.63
CA PHE A 59 7.46 9.45 -2.03
C PHE A 59 7.52 9.19 -3.55
N GLY A 60 6.55 9.68 -4.33
CA GLY A 60 6.59 9.64 -5.79
C GLY A 60 6.44 8.25 -6.43
N ALA A 61 6.24 7.20 -5.63
CA ALA A 61 6.11 5.85 -6.14
C ALA A 61 4.66 5.49 -6.51
N PRO A 62 4.43 4.74 -7.61
CA PRO A 62 3.10 4.26 -7.98
C PRO A 62 2.56 3.30 -6.93
N ILE A 63 1.35 3.58 -6.44
CA ILE A 63 0.60 2.68 -5.57
C ILE A 63 -0.82 2.53 -6.10
N LYS A 64 -1.28 1.28 -6.19
CA LYS A 64 -2.59 0.94 -6.70
C LYS A 64 -3.26 -0.15 -5.88
N PHE A 65 -4.58 -0.06 -5.80
CA PHE A 65 -5.42 -1.02 -5.09
C PHE A 65 -6.02 -2.05 -6.06
N PHE A 66 -6.15 -3.28 -5.59
CA PHE A 66 -6.69 -4.41 -6.34
C PHE A 66 -7.60 -5.25 -5.45
N ASN A 67 -8.52 -5.99 -6.08
CA ASN A 67 -9.37 -6.94 -5.36
C ASN A 67 -8.77 -8.35 -5.38
N THR A 68 -7.88 -8.63 -6.35
CA THR A 68 -7.26 -9.94 -6.54
C THR A 68 -5.73 -9.83 -6.62
N ILE A 69 -5.05 -10.92 -6.27
CA ILE A 69 -3.59 -11.05 -6.38
C ILE A 69 -3.17 -10.99 -7.85
N GLU A 70 -3.96 -11.59 -8.72
CA GLU A 70 -3.68 -11.73 -10.15
C GLU A 70 -3.66 -10.37 -10.86
N GLU A 71 -4.61 -9.48 -10.53
CA GLU A 71 -4.63 -8.12 -11.07
C GLU A 71 -3.43 -7.29 -10.57
N ALA A 72 -3.06 -7.47 -9.30
CA ALA A 72 -1.91 -6.82 -8.69
C ALA A 72 -0.59 -7.22 -9.38
N HIS A 73 -0.40 -8.52 -9.64
CA HIS A 73 0.77 -9.02 -10.36
C HIS A 73 0.84 -8.46 -11.79
N LYS A 74 -0.24 -8.57 -12.56
CA LYS A 74 -0.30 -8.06 -13.94
C LYS A 74 0.08 -6.58 -14.02
N TRP A 75 -0.38 -5.77 -13.05
CA TRP A 75 -0.02 -4.37 -13.00
C TRP A 75 1.46 -4.14 -12.62
N LEU A 76 2.03 -4.92 -11.71
CA LEU A 76 3.45 -4.78 -11.38
C LEU A 76 4.35 -5.13 -12.56
N GLU A 77 3.98 -6.14 -13.34
CA GLU A 77 4.70 -6.56 -14.56
C GLU A 77 4.71 -5.47 -15.64
N THR A 78 3.75 -4.53 -15.66
CA THR A 78 3.77 -3.44 -16.66
C THR A 78 4.93 -2.47 -16.49
N PHE A 79 5.64 -2.53 -15.37
CA PHE A 79 6.80 -1.67 -15.09
C PHE A 79 8.14 -2.39 -15.26
N ASP A 80 8.14 -3.67 -15.60
CA ASP A 80 9.35 -4.47 -15.92
C ASP A 80 9.56 -4.64 -17.43
N LYS A 81 8.66 -4.06 -18.23
CA LYS A 81 8.78 -3.90 -19.67
C LYS A 81 9.49 -2.60 -19.99
#